data_AF-A0A2D6F4E3-F1
#
_entry.id   AF-A0A2D6F4E3-F1
#
_cell.length_a   1.000
_cell.length_b   1.000
_cell.length_c   1.000
_cell.angle_alpha   90.00
_cell.angle_beta   90.00
_cell.angle_gamma   90.00
#
_symmetry.space_group_name_H-M   'P 1'
#
loop_
_entity.id
_entity.type
_entity.pdbx_description
1 polymer ?
#
loop_
_entity_poly.entity_id
_entity_poly.type
_entity_poly.pdbx_seq_one_letter_code
_entity_poly.pdbx_strand_id
1 'polypeptide(L)' 'MPSVVLVTERFTTLAKASMRGNGVPDASMVVLPKTELTEYVEPDVVRSVAKEAVELIIAQLRGPE' A
#
# COMPACT_ATOMS: atom_id res chain seq x y z
N MET A 1 7.03 -0.07 13.90
CA MET A 1 5.86 0.82 13.75
C MET A 1 4.94 0.18 12.73
N PRO A 2 3.63 0.02 13.01
CA PRO A 2 2.69 -0.48 12.02
C PRO A 2 2.72 0.43 10.80
N SER A 3 3.00 -0.13 9.65
CA SER A 3 3.24 0.63 8.43
C SER A 3 2.73 -0.14 7.21
N VAL A 4 2.08 0.60 6.33
CA VAL A 4 1.62 0.13 5.03
C VAL A 4 2.08 1.13 3.99
N VAL A 5 2.61 0.63 2.88
CA VAL A 5 3.14 1.43 1.79
C VAL A 5 2.15 1.41 0.64
N LEU A 6 1.58 2.57 0.34
CA LEU A 6 0.79 2.75 -0.88
C LEU A 6 1.73 3.10 -2.04
N VAL A 7 1.63 2.37 -3.14
CA VAL A 7 2.49 2.60 -4.31
C VAL A 7 1.72 2.44 -5.60
N THR A 8 1.92 3.32 -6.57
CA THR A 8 1.45 3.06 -7.94
C THR A 8 2.24 1.90 -8.55
N GLU A 9 1.60 1.04 -9.34
CA GLU A 9 2.24 -0.15 -9.94
C GLU A 9 3.61 0.13 -10.57
N ARG A 10 3.74 1.26 -11.28
CA ARG A 10 4.97 1.71 -11.97
C ARG A 10 6.16 1.96 -11.04
N PHE A 11 5.93 2.13 -9.74
CA PHE A 11 6.96 2.47 -8.75
C PHE A 11 7.26 1.36 -7.75
N THR A 12 6.69 0.16 -7.90
CA THR A 12 6.87 -0.95 -6.95
C THR A 12 8.34 -1.30 -6.70
N THR A 13 9.18 -1.34 -7.74
CA THR A 13 10.63 -1.60 -7.60
C THR A 13 11.34 -0.52 -6.80
N LEU A 14 11.05 0.75 -7.08
CA LEU A 14 11.64 1.89 -6.36
C LEU A 14 11.17 1.89 -4.90
N ALA A 15 9.88 1.67 -4.66
CA ALA A 15 9.31 1.62 -3.32
C ALA A 15 9.97 0.55 -2.45
N LYS A 16 10.19 -0.67 -2.98
CA LYS A 16 10.91 -1.73 -2.24
C LYS A 16 12.33 -1.31 -1.82
N ALA A 17 13.05 -0.59 -2.68
CA ALA A 17 14.37 -0.06 -2.34
C ALA A 17 14.27 1.03 -1.26
N SER A 18 13.33 1.96 -1.39
CA SER A 18 13.10 3.04 -0.44
C SER A 18 12.64 2.55 0.93
N MET A 19 11.83 1.48 0.99
CA MET A 19 11.34 0.88 2.24
C MET A 19 12.48 0.45 3.16
N ARG A 20 13.55 -0.14 2.59
CA ARG A 20 14.75 -0.51 3.35
C ARG A 20 15.47 0.72 3.91
N GLY A 21 15.62 1.77 3.10
CA GLY A 21 16.26 3.02 3.51
C GLY A 21 15.47 3.82 4.57
N ASN A 22 14.15 3.67 4.59
CA ASN A 22 13.24 4.35 5.51
C ASN A 22 12.93 3.54 6.79
N GLY A 23 13.62 2.42 7.04
CA GLY A 23 13.46 1.62 8.25
C GLY A 23 12.14 0.83 8.34
N VAL A 24 11.49 0.58 7.20
CA VAL A 24 10.25 -0.21 7.09
C VAL A 24 10.38 -1.36 6.07
N PRO A 25 11.45 -2.19 6.15
CA PRO A 25 11.74 -3.20 5.13
C PRO A 25 10.65 -4.26 4.96
N ASP A 26 9.89 -4.53 6.02
CA ASP A 26 8.86 -5.59 6.08
C ASP A 26 7.43 -5.03 6.06
N ALA A 27 7.25 -3.72 5.82
CA ALA A 27 5.91 -3.14 5.73
C ALA A 27 5.12 -3.74 4.55
N SER A 28 3.84 -4.01 4.78
CA SER A 28 2.95 -4.48 3.72
C SER A 28 2.79 -3.39 2.65
N MET A 29 2.75 -3.78 1.38
CA MET A 29 2.66 -2.85 0.26
C MET A 29 1.35 -3.08 -0.49
N VAL A 30 0.56 -2.02 -0.64
CA VAL A 30 -0.71 -2.04 -1.39
C VAL A 30 -0.52 -1.24 -2.67
N VAL A 31 -0.84 -1.86 -3.80
CA VAL A 31 -0.63 -1.27 -5.11
C VAL A 31 -1.87 -0.51 -5.55
N LEU A 32 -1.70 0.78 -5.81
CA LEU A 32 -2.74 1.62 -6.40
C LEU A 32 -2.96 1.21 -7.87
N PRO A 33 -4.22 1.23 -8.34
CA PRO A 33 -4.55 0.90 -9.72
C PRO A 33 -3.80 1.80 -10.71
N LYS A 34 -3.59 1.30 -11.94
CA LYS A 34 -2.94 2.07 -13.01
C LYS A 34 -3.74 3.33 -13.30
N THR A 35 -3.17 4.47 -12.97
CA THR A 35 -3.66 5.77 -13.44
C THR A 35 -2.96 6.07 -14.77
N GLU A 36 -3.33 5.37 -15.84
CA GLU A 36 -2.89 5.81 -17.16
C GLU A 36 -3.63 7.13 -17.46
N LEU A 37 -2.92 8.23 -17.23
CA LEU A 37 -3.19 9.63 -17.60
C LEU A 37 -4.63 9.88 -18.11
N THR A 38 -5.51 10.32 -17.19
CA THR A 38 -6.92 10.80 -17.34
C THR A 38 -8.06 9.88 -16.88
N GLU A 39 -7.82 8.62 -16.52
CA GLU A 39 -8.94 7.76 -16.11
C GLU A 39 -9.35 7.94 -14.64
N TYR A 40 -10.58 8.44 -14.46
CA TYR A 40 -11.33 8.34 -13.22
C TYR A 40 -11.38 6.87 -12.82
N VAL A 41 -10.62 6.51 -11.79
CA VAL A 41 -10.73 5.20 -11.15
C VAL A 41 -12.11 5.12 -10.48
N GLU A 42 -12.84 4.04 -10.69
CA GLU A 42 -14.14 3.85 -10.06
C GLU A 42 -14.03 3.95 -8.53
N PRO A 43 -14.97 4.64 -7.85
CA PRO A 43 -14.93 4.83 -6.40
C PRO A 43 -14.80 3.52 -5.60
N ASP A 44 -15.37 2.42 -6.11
CA ASP A 44 -15.31 1.13 -5.44
C ASP A 44 -13.92 0.49 -5.48
N VAL A 45 -13.13 0.78 -6.52
CA VAL A 45 -11.72 0.37 -6.59
C VAL A 45 -10.88 1.16 -5.59
N VAL A 46 -11.15 2.45 -5.43
CA VAL A 46 -10.47 3.26 -4.38
C VAL A 46 -10.87 2.76 -2.99
N ARG A 47 -12.14 2.42 -2.80
CA ARG A 47 -12.65 1.88 -1.54
C ARG A 47 -12.00 0.54 -1.19
N SER A 48 -11.84 -0.37 -2.14
CA SER A 48 -11.21 -1.67 -1.87
C SER A 48 -9.75 -1.52 -1.45
N VAL A 49 -8.98 -0.67 -2.14
CA VAL A 49 -7.59 -0.37 -1.80
C VAL A 49 -7.46 0.27 -0.42
N ALA A 50 -8.32 1.25 -0.11
CA ALA A 50 -8.33 1.88 1.20
C ALA A 50 -8.67 0.88 2.31
N LYS A 51 -9.65 0.00 2.07
CA LYS A 51 -10.04 -1.04 3.02
C LYS A 51 -8.88 -2.01 3.29
N GLU A 52 -8.22 -2.50 2.24
CA GLU A 52 -7.06 -3.39 2.35
C GLU A 52 -5.94 -2.75 3.18
N ALA A 53 -5.58 -1.51 2.87
CA ALA A 53 -4.54 -0.79 3.60
C ALA A 53 -4.87 -0.65 5.10
N VAL A 54 -6.12 -0.32 5.43
CA VAL A 54 -6.56 -0.20 6.83
C VAL A 54 -6.57 -1.56 7.53
N GLU A 55 -7.06 -2.61 6.88
CA GLU A 55 -7.08 -3.96 7.44
C GLU A 55 -5.66 -4.46 7.77
N LEU A 56 -4.68 -4.18 6.90
CA LEU A 56 -3.27 -4.50 7.14
C LEU A 56 -2.70 -3.75 8.34
N ILE A 57 -3.03 -2.47 8.52
CA ILE A 57 -2.62 -1.69 9.71
C ILE A 57 -3.25 -2.29 10.98
N ILE A 58 -4.54 -2.62 10.94
CA ILE A 58 -5.25 -3.22 12.08
C ILE A 58 -4.65 -4.58 12.43
N ALA A 59 -4.34 -5.43 11.44
CA ALA A 59 -3.70 -6.72 11.65
C ALA A 59 -2.35 -6.58 12.35
N GLN A 60 -1.52 -5.62 11.93
CA GLN A 60 -0.24 -5.34 12.57
C GLN A 60 -0.38 -4.83 14.01
N LEU A 61 -1.44 -4.07 14.31
CA LEU A 61 -1.72 -3.55 15.65
C LEU A 61 -2.25 -4.62 16.62
N ARG A 62 -2.96 -5.63 16.12
CA ARG A 62 -3.51 -6.72 16.95
C ARG A 62 -2.43 -7.71 17.41
N GLY A 63 -1.26 -7.70 16.77
CA GLY A 63 -0.19 -8.67 17.03
C GLY A 63 -0.52 -10.06 16.46
N PRO A 64 0.45 -10.99 16.44
CA PRO A 64 0.17 -12.38 16.08
C PRO A 64 -0.71 -13.01 17.17
N GLU A 65 -1.82 -13.62 16.79
CA GLU A 65 -2.51 -14.61 17.65
C GLU A 65 -1.62 -15.83 17.90
#